data_AF-A0A969M8L4-F1
#
_entry.id   AF-A0A969M8L4-F1
#
_cell.length_a   1.000
_cell.length_b   1.000
_cell.length_c   1.000
_cell.angle_alpha   90.00
_cell.angle_beta   90.00
_cell.angle_gamma   90.00
#
_symmetry.space_group_name_H-M   'P 1'
#
loop_
_entity.id
_entity.type
_entity.pdbx_description
1 polymer ?
#
loop_
_entity_poly.entity_id
_entity_poly.type
_entity_poly.pdbx_seq_one_letter_code
_entity_poly.pdbx_strand_id
1 'polypeptide(L)'
;MATLDVKIPDIGDFKDVPVIEVHVKPGDTVAAEDPIVTLESDKATMEVPAPAAGKVVEVLIKAGDRVSQGVLAIRVEPVGNG
;
A
#
# COMPACT_ATOMS: atom_id res chain seq x y z
N MET A 1 -17.98 9.25 5.19
CA MET A 1 -16.57 9.24 4.76
C MET A 1 -16.31 7.86 4.18
N ALA A 2 -16.12 7.76 2.87
CA ALA A 2 -15.89 6.49 2.21
C ALA A 2 -14.38 6.27 2.14
N THR A 3 -13.86 5.35 2.95
CA THR A 3 -12.46 4.94 2.89
C THR A 3 -12.33 3.73 1.99
N LEU A 4 -11.34 3.73 1.12
CA LEU A 4 -10.92 2.62 0.28
C LEU A 4 -9.81 1.85 1.00
N ASP A 5 -10.07 0.59 1.28
CA ASP A 5 -9.05 -0.33 1.81
C ASP A 5 -8.14 -0.80 0.66
N VAL A 6 -6.88 -0.34 0.69
CA VAL A 6 -5.84 -0.78 -0.24
C VAL A 6 -5.24 -2.06 0.30
N LYS A 7 -5.32 -3.12 -0.49
CA LYS A 7 -4.70 -4.42 -0.18
C LYS A 7 -3.45 -4.61 -1.01
N ILE A 8 -2.54 -5.45 -0.51
CA ILE A 8 -1.38 -5.87 -1.28
C ILE A 8 -1.89 -6.60 -2.54
N PRO A 9 -1.49 -6.14 -3.74
CA PRO A 9 -1.89 -6.77 -5.00
C PRO A 9 -1.30 -8.18 -5.12
N ASP A 10 -1.61 -8.86 -6.22
CA ASP A 10 -1.01 -10.16 -6.51
C ASP A 10 0.51 -10.00 -6.66
N ILE A 11 1.24 -10.49 -5.66
CA ILE A 11 2.70 -10.49 -5.61
C ILE A 11 3.25 -11.87 -6.04
N GLY A 12 2.42 -12.71 -6.66
CA GLY A 12 2.71 -14.12 -6.97
C GLY A 12 2.58 -15.06 -5.77
N ASP A 13 3.29 -16.19 -5.80
CA ASP A 13 3.29 -17.22 -4.73
C ASP A 13 4.07 -16.81 -3.46
N PHE A 14 4.51 -15.56 -3.37
CA PHE A 14 5.29 -15.08 -2.23
C PHE A 14 4.38 -14.78 -1.04
N LYS A 15 4.74 -15.36 0.11
CA LYS A 15 4.09 -15.13 1.41
C LYS A 15 5.13 -14.52 2.34
N ASP A 16 4.68 -13.68 3.26
CA ASP A 16 5.53 -13.05 4.27
C ASP A 16 6.66 -12.18 3.68
N VAL A 17 6.32 -11.39 2.66
CA VAL A 17 7.26 -10.48 1.99
C VAL A 17 7.59 -9.31 2.92
N PRO A 18 8.88 -9.04 3.17
CA PRO A 18 9.29 -7.91 4.00
C PRO A 18 9.02 -6.59 3.28
N VAL A 19 8.39 -5.68 4.02
CA VAL A 19 8.26 -4.27 3.64
C VAL A 19 9.61 -3.61 3.90
N ILE A 20 10.27 -3.10 2.87
CA ILE A 20 11.56 -2.42 3.05
C ILE A 20 11.39 -0.91 3.26
N GLU A 21 10.37 -0.31 2.64
CA GLU A 21 10.13 1.14 2.74
C GLU A 21 8.65 1.47 2.57
N VAL A 22 8.15 2.44 3.34
CA VAL A 22 6.78 2.96 3.21
C VAL A 22 6.89 4.43 2.85
N HIS A 23 6.42 4.79 1.65
CA HIS A 23 6.47 6.16 1.13
C HIS A 23 5.33 7.03 1.64
N VAL A 24 4.33 6.43 2.28
CA VAL A 24 3.10 7.10 2.72
C VAL A 24 2.97 7.19 4.24
N LYS A 25 2.20 8.18 4.70
CA LYS A 25 1.88 8.38 6.12
C LYS A 25 0.42 8.76 6.28
N PRO A 26 -0.21 8.44 7.43
CA PRO A 26 -1.56 8.91 7.71
C PRO A 26 -1.60 10.45 7.67
N GLY A 27 -2.52 10.99 6.88
CA GLY A 27 -2.65 12.42 6.58
C GLY A 27 -2.04 12.85 5.25
N ASP A 28 -1.24 12.00 4.61
CA ASP A 28 -0.57 12.31 3.35
C ASP A 28 -1.50 12.17 2.14
N THR A 29 -1.17 12.82 1.02
CA THR A 29 -2.02 12.81 -0.18
C THR A 29 -1.27 12.11 -1.31
N VAL A 30 -1.80 10.98 -1.75
CA VAL A 30 -1.23 10.17 -2.83
C VAL A 30 -2.02 10.36 -4.12
N ALA A 31 -1.34 10.26 -5.26
CA ALA A 31 -1.98 10.22 -6.57
C ALA A 31 -2.25 8.78 -6.99
N ALA A 32 -3.10 8.56 -8.00
CA ALA A 32 -3.22 7.24 -8.61
C ALA A 32 -1.87 6.86 -9.25
N GLU A 33 -1.52 5.57 -9.21
CA GLU A 33 -0.24 5.04 -9.71
C GLU A 33 1.00 5.43 -8.88
N ASP A 34 0.84 6.26 -7.85
CA ASP A 34 1.95 6.69 -6.99
C ASP A 34 2.42 5.55 -6.07
N PRO A 35 3.74 5.31 -5.91
CA PRO A 35 4.25 4.21 -5.12
C PRO A 35 3.98 4.44 -3.62
N ILE A 36 3.21 3.54 -3.03
CA ILE A 36 2.81 3.62 -1.62
C ILE A 36 3.83 2.98 -0.70
N VAL A 37 4.24 1.77 -1.08
CA VAL A 37 5.12 0.90 -0.29
C VAL A 37 6.00 0.10 -1.22
N THR A 38 7.24 -0.11 -0.79
CA THR A 38 8.23 -0.92 -1.50
C THR A 38 8.46 -2.20 -0.73
N LEU A 39 8.29 -3.32 -1.43
CA LEU A 39 8.43 -4.68 -0.94
C LEU A 39 9.68 -5.30 -1.54
N GLU A 40 10.44 -6.07 -0.76
CA GLU A 40 11.59 -6.82 -1.26
C GLU A 40 11.23 -8.30 -1.33
N SER A 41 11.29 -8.88 -2.53
CA SER A 41 11.17 -10.32 -2.75
C SER A 41 12.53 -10.91 -3.11
N ASP A 42 12.66 -12.25 -3.04
CA ASP A 42 13.92 -13.01 -3.19
C ASP A 42 14.75 -12.67 -4.44
N LYS A 43 14.10 -12.15 -5.50
CA LYS A 43 14.76 -11.79 -6.77
C LYS A 43 14.63 -10.32 -7.18
N ALA A 44 13.73 -9.56 -6.56
CA ALA A 44 13.41 -8.20 -7.02
C ALA A 44 12.67 -7.40 -5.96
N THR A 45 12.76 -6.07 -6.07
CA THR A 45 11.89 -5.13 -5.33
C THR A 45 10.63 -4.85 -6.15
N MET A 46 9.48 -4.87 -5.50
CA MET A 46 8.18 -4.57 -6.10
C MET A 46 7.56 -3.39 -5.37
N GLU A 47 7.08 -2.43 -6.13
CA GLU A 47 6.40 -1.24 -5.63
C GLU A 47 4.89 -1.49 -5.68
N VAL A 48 4.17 -1.16 -4.63
CA VAL A 48 2.71 -1.22 -4.63
C VAL A 48 2.18 0.17 -4.98
N PRO A 49 1.62 0.36 -6.19
CA PRO A 49 1.06 1.64 -6.59
C PRO A 49 -0.30 1.88 -5.91
N ALA A 50 -0.64 3.16 -5.74
CA ALA A 50 -1.94 3.57 -5.27
C ALA A 50 -3.04 3.26 -6.30
N PRO A 51 -4.14 2.59 -5.89
CA PRO A 51 -5.24 2.30 -6.82
C PRO A 51 -6.04 3.54 -7.24
N ALA A 52 -5.97 4.61 -6.45
CA ALA A 52 -6.66 5.88 -6.72
C ALA A 52 -5.97 7.03 -5.99
N ALA A 53 -6.15 8.25 -6.51
CA ALA A 53 -5.73 9.47 -5.83
C ALA A 53 -6.59 9.72 -4.60
N GLY A 54 -5.96 9.97 -3.46
CA GLY A 54 -6.66 10.05 -2.18
C GLY A 54 -5.78 10.50 -1.02
N LYS A 55 -6.41 10.73 0.12
CA LYS A 55 -5.71 11.04 1.36
C LYS A 55 -5.57 9.78 2.20
N VAL A 56 -4.36 9.45 2.61
CA VAL A 56 -4.10 8.29 3.48
C VAL A 56 -4.72 8.56 4.84
N VAL A 57 -5.65 7.71 5.25
CA VAL A 57 -6.36 7.84 6.53
C VAL A 57 -5.62 7.05 7.60
N GLU A 58 -5.18 5.86 7.25
CA GLU A 58 -4.57 4.91 8.18
C GLU A 58 -3.58 4.01 7.44
N VAL A 59 -2.43 3.77 8.06
CA VAL A 59 -1.39 2.87 7.51
C VAL A 59 -1.27 1.69 8.47
N LEU A 60 -1.57 0.48 8.01
CA LEU A 60 -1.54 -0.73 8.84
C LEU A 60 -0.20 -1.47 8.74
N ILE A 61 0.62 -1.13 7.75
CA ILE A 61 1.93 -1.75 7.50
C ILE A 61 3.07 -0.79 7.86
N LYS A 62 4.24 -1.34 8.17
CA LYS A 62 5.44 -0.55 8.52
C LYS A 62 6.66 -1.12 7.82
N ALA A 63 7.70 -0.31 7.65
CA ALA A 63 8.99 -0.81 7.22
C ALA A 63 9.51 -1.87 8.24
N GLY A 64 9.93 -3.01 7.73
CA GLY A 64 10.32 -4.22 8.48
C GLY A 64 9.16 -5.19 8.75
N ASP A 65 7.93 -4.85 8.42
CA ASP A 65 6.77 -5.73 8.60
C ASP A 65 6.65 -6.77 7.48
N ARG A 66 5.87 -7.83 7.68
CA ARG A 66 5.72 -8.93 6.72
C ARG A 66 4.30 -9.01 6.22
N VAL A 67 4.13 -8.87 4.91
CA VAL A 67 2.81 -8.83 4.28
C VAL A 67 2.65 -9.95 3.26
N SER A 68 1.41 -10.32 3.00
CA SER A 68 1.04 -11.33 2.00
C SER A 68 -0.04 -10.77 1.08
N GLN A 69 -0.24 -11.41 -0.06
CA GLN A 69 -1.32 -11.07 -0.99
C GLN A 69 -2.68 -10.97 -0.29
N GLY A 70 -3.41 -9.90 -0.59
CA GLY A 70 -4.74 -9.66 -0.05
C GLY A 70 -4.78 -9.14 1.39
N VAL A 71 -3.63 -8.97 2.04
CA VAL A 71 -3.54 -8.29 3.35
C VAL A 71 -3.83 -6.81 3.17
N LEU A 72 -4.54 -6.23 4.15
CA LEU A 72 -4.81 -4.79 4.21
C LEU A 72 -3.50 -4.04 4.41
N ALA A 73 -3.10 -3.24 3.42
CA ALA A 73 -1.89 -2.43 3.48
C ALA A 73 -2.20 -1.10 4.19
N ILE A 74 -3.10 -0.31 3.61
CA ILE A 74 -3.47 1.02 4.09
C ILE A 74 -4.94 1.31 3.79
N ARG A 75 -5.49 2.35 4.43
CA ARG A 75 -6.76 2.96 4.06
C ARG A 75 -6.52 4.33 3.47
N VAL A 76 -7.11 4.59 2.32
CA VAL A 76 -7.09 5.90 1.66
C VAL A 76 -8.52 6.40 1.51
N GLU A 77 -8.71 7.71 1.63
CA GLU A 77 -9.96 8.39 1.30
C GLU A 77 -9.80 8.95 -0.12
N PRO A 78 -10.35 8.30 -1.15
CA PRO A 78 -10.22 8.76 -2.52
C PRO A 78 -10.88 10.14 -2.69
N VAL A 79 -10.17 11.06 -3.33
CA VAL A 79 -10.68 12.39 -3.68
C VAL A 79 -11.54 12.22 -4.94
N GLY A 80 -12.76 11.74 -4.78
CA GLY A 80 -13.61 11.47 -5.95
C GLY A 80 -15.02 10.93 -5.71
N ASN A 81 -15.42 10.65 -4.46
CA ASN A 81 -16.79 10.19 -4.21
C ASN A 81 -17.68 11.36 -3.75
N GLY A 82 -18.12 12.15 -4.73
CA GLY A 82 -19.29 13.03 -4.62
C GLY A 82 -20.57 12.26 -4.91
#